data_AF-A0A7S0UPQ6-F1
#
_entry.id   AF-A0A7S0UPQ6-F1
#
_cell.length_a   1.000
_cell.length_b   1.000
_cell.length_c   1.000
_cell.angle_alpha   90.00
_cell.angle_beta   90.00
_cell.angle_gamma   90.00
#
_symmetry.space_group_name_H-M   'P 1'
#
loop_
_entity.id
_entity.type
_entity.pdbx_description
1 polymer ?
#
loop_
_entity_poly.entity_id
_entity_poly.type
_entity_poly.pdbx_seq_one_letter_code
_entity_poly.pdbx_strand_id
1 'polypeptide(L)'
;GNDSQGSGSESDMSMSVTSVGSEYYSMKRYKKFMRLLNSSYAQRVSEKFRKHTYYTVTLIFLVQVITFAVMITNVTDQASFAKKLSSFIDSNRESLNVMLAASVLSNIQINRTPSGIYNESSMFTFMSHLKTDCEMLRFQLNEIIAAANRLGGQAKTLLFESQIRVFTGQNSNSPSPYYNMTLYDSVVMVINSGTTIFYSYPEMLASNTSLLENEHYLFLERNVYDNVVPLMQPMLDYFFQSAIPSIHQINILHIAFLIIEGLVVALLAALYVSVLVNRVAEQRFRVYKVFTNVPLGLTRMIATRTLHMLDRGSDSSSEGGDDEVGGGGG
;
A
#
# COMPACT_ATOMS: atom_id res chain seq x y z
N GLY A 1 103.98 30.83 -6.68
CA GLY A 1 103.27 32.10 -6.64
C GLY A 1 103.55 32.85 -7.92
N ASN A 2 102.51 33.22 -8.64
CA ASN A 2 102.31 34.52 -9.30
C ASN A 2 101.02 34.48 -10.12
N ASP A 3 100.29 35.60 -10.05
CA ASP A 3 99.10 35.92 -10.82
C ASP A 3 99.37 36.08 -12.32
N SER A 4 98.36 35.83 -13.18
CA SER A 4 97.97 36.76 -14.27
C SER A 4 96.59 36.42 -14.86
N GLN A 5 95.89 37.49 -15.25
CA GLN A 5 94.54 37.59 -15.82
C GLN A 5 94.32 36.90 -17.19
N GLY A 6 93.05 36.65 -17.53
CA GLY A 6 92.60 36.43 -18.92
C GLY A 6 91.08 36.24 -19.03
N SER A 7 90.45 37.02 -19.90
CA SER A 7 89.02 37.30 -20.05
C SER A 7 88.12 36.19 -20.62
N GLY A 8 86.83 36.22 -20.23
CA GLY A 8 85.68 36.22 -21.17
C GLY A 8 85.28 34.91 -21.88
N SER A 9 84.09 34.40 -21.55
CA SER A 9 83.18 33.81 -22.55
C SER A 9 81.75 33.77 -22.03
N GLU A 10 80.92 34.65 -22.58
CA GLU A 10 79.50 34.40 -22.81
C GLU A 10 79.36 33.26 -23.81
N SER A 11 78.66 32.17 -23.47
CA SER A 11 77.81 31.41 -24.42
C SER A 11 77.00 30.32 -23.71
N ASP A 12 75.82 30.04 -24.28
CA ASP A 12 74.89 28.96 -23.99
C ASP A 12 73.85 29.14 -22.88
N MET A 13 73.07 30.22 -23.03
CA MET A 13 71.62 30.12 -22.87
C MET A 13 71.00 29.71 -24.22
N SER A 14 70.79 28.41 -24.45
CA SER A 14 69.94 27.95 -25.56
C SER A 14 68.89 26.93 -25.10
N MET A 15 67.64 27.31 -25.37
CA MET A 15 66.43 26.48 -25.50
C MET A 15 65.89 25.70 -24.29
N SER A 16 65.17 26.41 -23.42
CA SER A 16 64.02 25.87 -22.67
C SER A 16 62.67 26.43 -23.16
N VAL A 17 62.55 26.76 -24.46
CA VAL A 17 61.33 27.34 -25.06
C VAL A 17 60.53 26.32 -25.88
N THR A 18 60.43 25.08 -25.41
CA THR A 18 59.61 24.03 -26.08
C THR A 18 58.46 23.49 -25.21
N SER A 19 58.41 23.83 -23.93
CA SER A 19 57.31 23.40 -23.02
C SER A 19 56.02 24.23 -23.21
N VAL A 20 56.15 25.56 -23.26
CA VAL A 20 55.01 26.51 -23.25
C VAL A 20 54.14 26.39 -24.51
N GLY A 21 54.75 26.10 -25.67
CA GLY A 21 54.00 25.84 -26.90
C GLY A 21 53.16 24.56 -26.83
N SER A 22 53.68 23.50 -26.19
CA SER A 22 52.98 22.21 -26.08
C SER A 22 51.72 22.30 -25.21
N GLU A 23 51.76 23.13 -24.15
CA GLU A 23 50.62 23.43 -23.28
C GLU A 23 49.58 24.31 -23.99
N TYR A 24 50.00 25.29 -24.79
CA TYR A 24 49.07 26.10 -25.57
C TYR A 24 48.31 25.27 -26.62
N TYR A 25 49.01 24.34 -27.28
CA TYR A 25 48.37 23.40 -28.23
C TYR A 25 47.48 22.38 -27.52
N SER A 26 47.80 21.94 -26.30
CA SER A 26 46.93 21.05 -25.52
C SER A 26 45.64 21.77 -25.10
N MET A 27 45.73 23.04 -24.68
CA MET A 27 44.60 23.86 -24.27
C MET A 27 43.67 24.19 -25.45
N LYS A 28 44.21 24.45 -26.65
CA LYS A 28 43.40 24.68 -27.87
C LYS A 28 42.66 23.42 -28.33
N ARG A 29 43.27 22.23 -28.18
CA ARG A 29 42.62 20.93 -28.43
C ARG A 29 41.54 20.65 -27.40
N TYR A 30 41.81 20.91 -26.12
CA TYR A 30 40.83 20.80 -25.05
C TYR A 30 39.62 21.71 -25.29
N LYS A 31 39.85 22.95 -25.73
CA LYS A 31 38.77 23.89 -26.06
C LYS A 31 37.94 23.43 -27.26
N LYS A 32 38.56 22.88 -28.32
CA LYS A 32 37.83 22.24 -29.45
C LYS A 32 37.06 21.01 -29.00
N PHE A 33 37.65 20.20 -28.14
CA PHE A 33 37.03 19.02 -27.56
C PHE A 33 35.81 19.36 -26.70
N MET A 34 35.92 20.34 -25.81
CA MET A 34 34.79 20.88 -25.04
C MET A 34 33.69 21.46 -25.94
N ARG A 35 34.05 22.13 -27.03
CA ARG A 35 33.08 22.65 -28.01
C ARG A 35 32.33 21.53 -28.74
N LEU A 36 32.98 20.38 -28.94
CA LEU A 36 32.38 19.21 -29.55
C LEU A 36 31.55 18.38 -28.56
N LEU A 37 31.95 18.31 -27.29
CA LEU A 37 31.10 17.77 -26.22
C LEU A 37 29.81 18.59 -26.04
N ASN A 38 29.92 19.91 -26.20
CA ASN A 38 28.78 20.81 -26.20
C ASN A 38 28.12 20.97 -27.59
N SER A 39 28.55 20.18 -28.59
CA SER A 39 27.91 20.23 -29.90
C SER A 39 26.48 19.72 -29.81
N SER A 40 25.63 20.26 -30.68
CA SER A 40 24.23 19.85 -30.83
C SER A 40 24.08 18.33 -31.07
N TYR A 41 25.08 17.69 -31.68
CA TYR A 41 25.10 16.24 -31.88
C TYR A 41 25.23 15.46 -30.56
N ALA A 42 26.14 15.86 -29.68
CA ALA A 42 26.33 15.23 -28.37
C ALA A 42 25.16 15.52 -27.41
N GLN A 43 24.58 16.71 -27.50
CA GLN A 43 23.38 17.09 -26.73
C GLN A 43 22.14 16.26 -27.12
N ARG A 44 21.89 16.03 -28.42
CA ARG A 44 20.76 15.22 -28.89
C ARG A 44 20.76 13.80 -28.32
N VAL A 45 21.92 13.18 -28.16
CA VAL A 45 22.06 11.86 -27.54
C VAL A 45 21.67 11.89 -26.07
N SER A 46 22.15 12.90 -25.34
CA SER A 46 21.82 13.10 -23.92
C SER A 46 20.33 13.38 -23.72
N GLU A 47 19.72 14.20 -24.58
CA GLU A 47 18.29 14.47 -24.58
C GLU A 47 17.46 13.22 -24.87
N LYS A 48 17.88 12.41 -25.85
CA LYS A 48 17.22 11.14 -26.17
C LYS A 48 17.31 10.17 -24.99
N PHE A 49 18.47 10.05 -24.34
CA PHE A 49 18.63 9.27 -23.10
C PHE A 49 17.69 9.77 -22.01
N ARG A 50 17.72 11.08 -21.69
CA ARG A 50 16.83 11.68 -20.68
C ARG A 50 15.37 11.39 -20.99
N LYS A 51 14.94 11.55 -22.24
CA LYS A 51 13.55 11.27 -22.68
C LYS A 51 13.17 9.81 -22.44
N HIS A 52 14.03 8.85 -22.79
CA HIS A 52 13.78 7.43 -22.52
C HIS A 52 13.77 7.11 -21.02
N THR A 53 14.69 7.69 -20.24
CA THR A 53 14.71 7.53 -18.78
C THR A 53 13.42 8.07 -18.14
N TYR A 54 12.95 9.25 -18.58
CA TYR A 54 11.67 9.79 -18.13
C TYR A 54 10.52 8.82 -18.45
N TYR A 55 10.44 8.30 -19.67
CA TYR A 55 9.40 7.31 -20.02
C TYR A 55 9.45 6.05 -19.15
N THR A 56 10.64 5.53 -18.86
CA THR A 56 10.76 4.36 -17.97
C THR A 56 10.32 4.66 -16.55
N VAL A 57 10.70 5.81 -16.00
CA VAL A 57 10.29 6.20 -14.64
C VAL A 57 8.78 6.41 -14.59
N THR A 58 8.19 7.05 -15.60
CA THR A 58 6.73 7.21 -15.69
C THR A 58 6.02 5.86 -15.80
N LEU A 59 6.56 4.90 -16.56
CA LEU A 59 5.97 3.57 -16.68
C LEU A 59 6.02 2.81 -15.34
N ILE A 60 7.16 2.84 -14.65
CA ILE A 60 7.30 2.23 -13.32
C ILE A 60 6.30 2.84 -12.34
N PHE A 61 6.17 4.17 -12.35
CA PHE A 61 5.20 4.87 -11.52
C PHE A 61 3.75 4.44 -11.82
N LEU A 62 3.38 4.29 -13.09
CA LEU A 62 2.04 3.80 -13.46
C LEU A 62 1.79 2.37 -12.97
N VAL A 63 2.76 1.48 -13.09
CA VAL A 63 2.66 0.11 -12.56
C VAL A 63 2.46 0.15 -11.04
N GLN A 64 3.24 0.97 -10.32
CA GLN A 64 3.12 1.14 -8.87
C GLN A 64 1.71 1.59 -8.45
N VAL A 65 1.15 2.58 -9.16
CA VAL A 65 -0.18 3.11 -8.87
C VAL A 65 -1.25 2.04 -9.08
N ILE A 66 -1.13 1.23 -10.15
CA ILE A 66 -2.07 0.14 -10.43
C ILE A 66 -1.96 -0.94 -9.35
N THR A 67 -0.75 -1.39 -8.99
CA THR A 67 -0.57 -2.38 -7.92
C THR A 67 -1.12 -1.87 -6.59
N PHE A 68 -0.85 -0.61 -6.25
CA PHE A 68 -1.33 0.01 -5.03
C PHE A 68 -2.86 0.11 -5.00
N ALA A 69 -3.49 0.46 -6.13
CA ALA A 69 -4.95 0.48 -6.23
C ALA A 69 -5.55 -0.91 -5.99
N VAL A 70 -4.97 -1.96 -6.61
CA VAL A 70 -5.41 -3.34 -6.40
C VAL A 70 -5.17 -3.80 -4.95
N MET A 71 -4.05 -3.40 -4.34
CA MET A 71 -3.76 -3.68 -2.94
C MET A 71 -4.81 -3.05 -2.02
N ILE A 72 -5.16 -1.77 -2.23
CA ILE A 72 -6.21 -1.09 -1.46
C ILE A 72 -7.52 -1.84 -1.58
N THR A 73 -7.95 -2.24 -2.78
CA THR A 73 -9.22 -2.95 -2.95
C THR A 73 -9.26 -4.26 -2.16
N ASN A 74 -8.17 -5.03 -2.17
CA ASN A 74 -8.08 -6.28 -1.41
C ASN A 74 -8.08 -6.03 0.11
N VAL A 75 -7.38 -5.01 0.58
CA VAL A 75 -7.36 -4.65 2.01
C VAL A 75 -8.72 -4.15 2.48
N THR A 76 -9.44 -3.36 1.66
CA THR A 76 -10.80 -2.92 1.99
C THR A 76 -11.76 -4.09 2.09
N ASP A 77 -11.60 -5.09 1.22
CA ASP A 77 -12.39 -6.32 1.29
C ASP A 77 -12.11 -7.06 2.59
N GLN A 78 -10.85 -7.26 2.97
CA GLN A 78 -10.47 -7.86 4.26
C GLN A 78 -11.05 -7.11 5.46
N ALA A 79 -10.94 -5.78 5.48
CA ALA A 79 -11.49 -4.96 6.55
C ALA A 79 -13.01 -5.14 6.67
N SER A 80 -13.72 -5.24 5.53
CA SER A 80 -15.15 -5.50 5.52
C SER A 80 -15.50 -6.88 6.10
N PHE A 81 -14.67 -7.91 5.84
CA PHE A 81 -14.86 -9.24 6.40
C PHE A 81 -14.56 -9.28 7.91
N ALA A 82 -13.47 -8.66 8.35
CA ALA A 82 -13.13 -8.55 9.76
C ALA A 82 -14.24 -7.85 10.56
N LYS A 83 -14.82 -6.78 10.00
CA LYS A 83 -15.97 -6.09 10.59
C LYS A 83 -17.18 -7.02 10.77
N LYS A 84 -17.50 -7.85 9.77
CA LYS A 84 -18.60 -8.82 9.85
C LYS A 84 -18.34 -9.88 10.92
N LEU A 85 -17.10 -10.39 11.01
CA LEU A 85 -16.73 -11.36 12.04
C LEU A 85 -16.82 -10.74 13.44
N SER A 86 -16.38 -9.50 13.62
CA SER A 86 -16.55 -8.76 14.88
C SER A 86 -18.02 -8.63 15.26
N SER A 87 -18.87 -8.20 14.32
CA SER A 87 -20.32 -8.09 14.51
C SER A 87 -20.94 -9.42 14.97
N PHE A 88 -20.48 -10.55 14.42
CA PHE A 88 -20.92 -11.88 14.87
C PHE A 88 -20.48 -12.18 16.32
N ILE A 89 -19.21 -11.93 16.64
CA ILE A 89 -18.68 -12.14 18.00
C ILE A 89 -19.43 -11.27 19.00
N ASP A 90 -19.68 -10.01 18.64
CA ASP A 90 -20.47 -9.07 19.44
C ASP A 90 -21.89 -9.60 19.62
N SER A 91 -22.54 -10.11 18.58
CA SER A 91 -23.86 -10.74 18.70
C SER A 91 -23.88 -11.90 19.68
N ASN A 92 -22.86 -12.77 19.67
CA ASN A 92 -22.78 -13.90 20.60
C ASN A 92 -22.56 -13.41 22.04
N ARG A 93 -21.74 -12.37 22.21
CA ARG A 93 -21.54 -11.70 23.49
C ARG A 93 -22.85 -11.09 24.01
N GLU A 94 -23.63 -10.42 23.16
CA GLU A 94 -24.91 -9.85 23.58
C GLU A 94 -25.93 -10.92 23.95
N SER A 95 -25.99 -12.05 23.24
CA SER A 95 -26.81 -13.21 23.65
C SER A 95 -26.42 -13.71 25.05
N LEU A 96 -25.13 -13.75 25.37
CA LEU A 96 -24.65 -14.11 26.71
C LEU A 96 -25.00 -13.03 27.76
N ASN A 97 -24.93 -11.75 27.41
CA ASN A 97 -25.34 -10.66 28.31
C ASN A 97 -26.84 -10.74 28.63
N VAL A 98 -27.69 -11.00 27.63
CA VAL A 98 -29.13 -11.24 27.79
C VAL A 98 -29.39 -12.38 28.77
N MET A 99 -28.67 -13.50 28.62
CA MET A 99 -28.76 -14.64 29.54
C MET A 99 -28.37 -14.27 30.97
N LEU A 100 -27.25 -13.56 31.14
CA LEU A 100 -26.76 -13.15 32.45
C LEU A 100 -27.73 -12.19 33.12
N ALA A 101 -28.23 -11.19 32.40
CA ALA A 101 -29.22 -10.24 32.89
C ALA A 101 -30.50 -10.98 33.35
N ALA A 102 -31.00 -11.91 32.56
CA ALA A 102 -32.16 -12.71 32.91
C ALA A 102 -31.95 -13.57 34.17
N SER A 103 -30.78 -14.19 34.29
CA SER A 103 -30.41 -15.00 35.45
C SER A 103 -30.31 -14.14 36.72
N VAL A 104 -29.77 -12.92 36.60
CA VAL A 104 -29.71 -11.96 37.72
C VAL A 104 -31.12 -11.54 38.14
N LEU A 105 -32.01 -11.25 37.19
CA LEU A 105 -33.42 -10.94 37.49
C LEU A 105 -34.11 -12.08 38.26
N SER A 106 -33.88 -13.35 37.87
CA SER A 106 -34.37 -14.54 38.60
C SER A 106 -33.93 -14.51 40.06
N ASN A 107 -32.63 -14.29 40.26
CA ASN A 107 -32.01 -14.35 41.57
C ASN A 107 -32.47 -13.20 42.48
N ILE A 108 -32.65 -12.00 41.94
CA ILE A 108 -33.20 -10.86 42.68
C ILE A 108 -34.62 -11.21 43.14
N GLN A 109 -35.44 -11.78 42.25
CA GLN A 109 -36.84 -12.06 42.58
C GLN A 109 -37.02 -13.17 43.63
N ILE A 110 -36.18 -14.21 43.60
CA ILE A 110 -36.20 -15.30 44.60
C ILE A 110 -35.44 -14.89 45.88
N ASN A 111 -34.94 -13.66 45.96
CA ASN A 111 -34.11 -13.16 47.06
C ASN A 111 -32.89 -14.06 47.34
N ARG A 112 -32.27 -14.57 46.27
CA ARG A 112 -31.06 -15.41 46.30
C ARG A 112 -29.76 -14.63 46.07
N THR A 113 -29.85 -13.30 46.02
CA THR A 113 -28.68 -12.44 45.82
C THR A 113 -27.90 -12.26 47.13
N PRO A 114 -26.56 -12.21 47.09
CA PRO A 114 -25.76 -11.91 48.27
C PRO A 114 -26.20 -10.58 48.90
N SER A 115 -26.26 -10.54 50.23
CA SER A 115 -26.75 -9.38 50.97
C SER A 115 -25.97 -8.11 50.60
N GLY A 116 -26.70 -7.07 50.19
CA GLY A 116 -26.14 -5.74 49.88
C GLY A 116 -25.58 -5.55 48.47
N ILE A 117 -25.56 -6.56 47.59
CA ILE A 117 -25.10 -6.40 46.20
C ILE A 117 -26.23 -5.96 45.29
N TYR A 118 -27.34 -6.72 45.30
CA TYR A 118 -28.52 -6.43 44.49
C TYR A 118 -29.75 -6.42 45.38
N ASN A 119 -30.65 -5.50 45.10
CA ASN A 119 -31.91 -5.32 45.82
C ASN A 119 -33.06 -5.18 44.82
N GLU A 120 -34.29 -5.13 45.31
CA GLU A 120 -35.48 -4.96 44.48
C GLU A 120 -35.43 -3.67 43.65
N SER A 121 -34.83 -2.58 44.17
CA SER A 121 -34.63 -1.34 43.39
C SER A 121 -33.67 -1.50 42.21
N SER A 122 -32.79 -2.52 42.23
CA SER A 122 -31.89 -2.85 41.12
C SER A 122 -32.61 -3.56 39.97
N MET A 123 -33.82 -4.09 40.19
CA MET A 123 -34.57 -4.84 39.18
C MET A 123 -34.77 -3.99 37.92
N PHE A 124 -35.22 -2.73 38.09
CA PHE A 124 -35.45 -1.83 36.95
C PHE A 124 -34.17 -1.57 36.14
N THR A 125 -33.03 -1.41 36.81
CA THR A 125 -31.72 -1.23 36.14
C THR A 125 -31.36 -2.45 35.29
N PHE A 126 -31.50 -3.65 35.83
CA PHE A 126 -31.21 -4.88 35.08
C PHE A 126 -32.21 -5.13 33.95
N MET A 127 -33.47 -4.74 34.10
CA MET A 127 -34.44 -4.80 33.00
C MET A 127 -34.11 -3.79 31.90
N SER A 128 -33.64 -2.60 32.26
CA SER A 128 -33.14 -1.62 31.28
C SER A 128 -31.90 -2.13 30.54
N HIS A 129 -31.00 -2.83 31.23
CA HIS A 129 -29.85 -3.48 30.61
C HIS A 129 -30.30 -4.60 29.67
N LEU A 130 -31.19 -5.48 30.13
CA LEU A 130 -31.76 -6.56 29.31
C LEU A 130 -32.37 -6.01 28.00
N LYS A 131 -33.16 -4.93 28.09
CA LYS A 131 -33.71 -4.27 26.91
C LYS A 131 -32.61 -3.78 25.98
N THR A 132 -31.60 -3.10 26.51
CA THR A 132 -30.48 -2.54 25.73
C THR A 132 -29.72 -3.66 25.02
N ASP A 133 -29.42 -4.75 25.71
CA ASP A 133 -28.72 -5.91 25.16
C ASP A 133 -29.56 -6.60 24.07
N CYS A 134 -30.89 -6.70 24.24
CA CYS A 134 -31.79 -7.19 23.20
C CYS A 134 -31.85 -6.27 21.96
N GLU A 135 -31.81 -4.95 22.14
CA GLU A 135 -31.77 -4.00 21.03
C GLU A 135 -30.44 -4.07 20.27
N MET A 136 -29.32 -4.20 20.99
CA MET A 136 -28.01 -4.43 20.40
C MET A 136 -27.95 -5.76 19.66
N LEU A 137 -28.48 -6.84 20.25
CA LEU A 137 -28.60 -8.14 19.60
C LEU A 137 -29.44 -8.05 18.31
N ARG A 138 -30.52 -7.28 18.29
CA ARG A 138 -31.32 -7.03 17.08
C ARG A 138 -30.50 -6.34 15.99
N PHE A 139 -29.74 -5.32 16.35
CA PHE A 139 -28.87 -4.62 15.41
C PHE A 139 -27.84 -5.57 14.80
N GLN A 140 -27.16 -6.38 15.62
CA GLN A 140 -26.17 -7.35 15.14
C GLN A 140 -26.80 -8.47 14.32
N LEU A 141 -27.99 -8.95 14.69
CA LEU A 141 -28.72 -9.95 13.91
C LEU A 141 -28.98 -9.48 12.47
N ASN A 142 -29.33 -8.20 12.28
CA ASN A 142 -29.53 -7.63 10.95
C ASN A 142 -28.24 -7.62 10.12
N GLU A 143 -27.10 -7.31 10.73
CA GLU A 143 -25.79 -7.39 10.08
C GLU A 143 -25.43 -8.84 9.71
N ILE A 144 -25.72 -9.81 10.58
CA ILE A 144 -25.53 -11.24 10.33
C ILE A 144 -26.40 -11.70 9.15
N ILE A 145 -27.66 -11.28 9.07
CA ILE A 145 -28.56 -11.60 7.96
C ILE A 145 -28.02 -11.03 6.64
N ALA A 146 -27.56 -9.77 6.66
CA ALA A 146 -26.95 -9.15 5.49
C ALA A 146 -25.68 -9.90 5.05
N ALA A 147 -24.88 -10.38 6.00
CA ALA A 147 -23.68 -11.19 5.72
C ALA A 147 -24.05 -12.58 5.18
N ALA A 148 -25.03 -13.26 5.78
CA ALA A 148 -25.51 -14.58 5.37
C ALA A 148 -26.08 -14.57 3.94
N ASN A 149 -26.84 -13.53 3.59
CA ASN A 149 -27.36 -13.36 2.23
C ASN A 149 -26.27 -13.16 1.18
N ARG A 150 -25.11 -12.61 1.55
CA ARG A 150 -23.96 -12.41 0.65
C ARG A 150 -23.10 -13.65 0.50
N LEU A 151 -22.85 -14.37 1.60
CA LEU A 151 -22.06 -15.60 1.57
C LEU A 151 -22.83 -16.78 0.95
N GLY A 152 -24.16 -16.78 1.09
CA GLY A 152 -25.03 -17.82 0.55
C GLY A 152 -24.82 -19.19 1.20
N GLY A 153 -25.44 -20.21 0.60
CA GLY A 153 -25.26 -21.62 0.98
C GLY A 153 -25.53 -21.91 2.47
N GLN A 154 -24.50 -22.38 3.15
CA GLN A 154 -24.59 -22.96 4.51
C GLN A 154 -24.97 -21.93 5.59
N ALA A 155 -24.57 -20.66 5.48
CA ALA A 155 -25.01 -19.64 6.44
C ALA A 155 -26.54 -19.44 6.41
N LYS A 156 -27.13 -19.47 5.20
CA LYS A 156 -28.58 -19.34 5.02
C LYS A 156 -29.30 -20.58 5.58
N THR A 157 -28.78 -21.77 5.30
CA THR A 157 -29.30 -23.02 5.86
C THR A 157 -29.25 -23.03 7.38
N LEU A 158 -28.12 -22.64 7.99
CA LEU A 158 -27.99 -22.59 9.45
C LEU A 158 -28.94 -21.58 10.10
N LEU A 159 -29.19 -20.44 9.46
CA LEU A 159 -30.02 -19.38 10.03
C LEU A 159 -31.53 -19.59 9.81
N PHE A 160 -31.93 -20.03 8.60
CA PHE A 160 -33.33 -20.08 8.18
C PHE A 160 -33.90 -21.49 7.98
N GLU A 161 -33.07 -22.53 7.85
CA GLU A 161 -33.53 -23.90 7.60
C GLU A 161 -33.27 -24.82 8.80
N SER A 162 -32.28 -24.51 9.63
CA SER A 162 -32.00 -25.25 10.86
C SER A 162 -33.13 -25.07 11.86
N GLN A 163 -33.89 -26.13 12.07
CA GLN A 163 -34.98 -26.18 13.04
C GLN A 163 -34.47 -26.63 14.40
N ILE A 164 -34.84 -25.87 15.43
CA ILE A 164 -34.42 -26.09 16.79
C ILE A 164 -35.63 -26.18 17.71
N ARG A 165 -35.51 -27.02 18.73
CA ARG A 165 -36.59 -27.29 19.65
C ARG A 165 -36.55 -26.28 20.80
N VAL A 166 -37.48 -25.33 20.76
CA VAL A 166 -37.51 -24.20 21.69
C VAL A 166 -38.69 -24.35 22.64
N PHE A 167 -38.45 -24.09 23.93
CA PHE A 167 -39.47 -24.04 24.96
C PHE A 167 -40.33 -22.79 24.77
N THR A 168 -41.63 -22.92 24.53
CA THR A 168 -42.50 -21.75 24.26
C THR A 168 -43.20 -21.22 25.50
N GLY A 169 -43.25 -22.00 26.57
CA GLY A 169 -44.04 -21.69 27.75
C GLY A 169 -44.94 -22.85 28.15
N GLN A 170 -45.60 -22.71 29.28
CA GLN A 170 -46.61 -23.67 29.75
C GLN A 170 -47.98 -23.21 29.27
N ASN A 171 -48.23 -23.32 27.97
CA ASN A 171 -49.53 -22.95 27.41
C ASN A 171 -50.55 -24.07 27.72
N SER A 172 -51.69 -23.71 28.30
CA SER A 172 -52.70 -24.68 28.78
C SER A 172 -53.34 -25.52 27.67
N ASN A 173 -53.16 -25.11 26.40
CA ASN A 173 -53.84 -25.68 25.24
C ASN A 173 -52.93 -26.51 24.31
N SER A 174 -51.61 -26.59 24.56
CA SER A 174 -50.69 -27.39 23.74
C SER A 174 -50.21 -28.64 24.50
N PRO A 175 -50.28 -29.85 23.90
CA PRO A 175 -49.79 -31.07 24.53
C PRO A 175 -48.26 -31.11 24.69
N SER A 176 -47.51 -30.21 24.03
CA SER A 176 -46.07 -30.06 24.22
C SER A 176 -45.69 -28.60 24.48
N PRO A 177 -44.87 -28.31 25.51
CA PRO A 177 -44.34 -26.97 25.75
C PRO A 177 -43.20 -26.59 24.78
N TYR A 178 -42.91 -27.44 23.80
CA TYR A 178 -41.82 -27.26 22.84
C TYR A 178 -42.35 -27.11 21.42
N TYR A 179 -41.76 -26.19 20.66
CA TYR A 179 -42.04 -25.98 19.25
C TYR A 179 -40.74 -25.94 18.43
N ASN A 180 -40.79 -26.43 17.19
CA ASN A 180 -39.66 -26.35 16.27
C ASN A 180 -39.70 -25.02 15.54
N MET A 181 -38.70 -24.17 15.75
CA MET A 181 -38.56 -22.89 15.07
C MET A 181 -37.16 -22.76 14.46
N THR A 182 -36.99 -21.83 13.53
CA THR A 182 -35.67 -21.56 12.95
C THR A 182 -34.77 -20.87 13.98
N LEU A 183 -33.46 -20.92 13.79
CA LEU A 183 -32.52 -20.16 14.63
C LEU A 183 -32.85 -18.66 14.56
N TYR A 184 -33.15 -18.12 13.37
CA TYR A 184 -33.59 -16.75 13.20
C TYR A 184 -34.82 -16.42 14.06
N ASP A 185 -35.89 -17.21 13.94
CA ASP A 185 -37.14 -16.98 14.68
C ASP A 185 -36.90 -17.05 16.19
N SER A 186 -36.01 -17.94 16.64
CA SER A 186 -35.67 -18.07 18.05
C SER A 186 -34.96 -16.83 18.60
N VAL A 187 -34.00 -16.27 17.87
CA VAL A 187 -33.29 -15.05 18.28
C VAL A 187 -34.26 -13.86 18.25
N VAL A 188 -35.10 -13.75 17.22
CA VAL A 188 -36.16 -12.72 17.16
C VAL A 188 -37.11 -12.84 18.34
N MET A 189 -37.50 -14.06 18.71
CA MET A 189 -38.38 -14.30 19.86
C MET A 189 -37.69 -13.97 21.19
N VAL A 190 -36.39 -14.22 21.34
CA VAL A 190 -35.59 -13.76 22.50
C VAL A 190 -35.60 -12.24 22.60
N ILE A 191 -35.28 -11.56 21.50
CA ILE A 191 -35.27 -10.09 21.44
C ILE A 191 -36.64 -9.53 21.82
N ASN A 192 -37.70 -10.05 21.21
CA ASN A 192 -39.06 -9.60 21.48
C ASN A 192 -39.44 -9.87 22.94
N SER A 193 -39.13 -11.06 23.47
CA SER A 193 -39.41 -11.43 24.86
C SER A 193 -38.71 -10.48 25.85
N GLY A 194 -37.43 -10.18 25.65
CA GLY A 194 -36.70 -9.24 26.49
C GLY A 194 -37.30 -7.82 26.47
N THR A 195 -37.70 -7.33 25.29
CA THR A 195 -38.36 -6.03 25.18
C THR A 195 -39.76 -6.02 25.81
N THR A 196 -40.54 -7.09 25.64
CA THR A 196 -41.87 -7.21 26.21
C THR A 196 -41.81 -7.23 27.73
N ILE A 197 -40.88 -8.00 28.32
CA ILE A 197 -40.65 -8.05 29.77
C ILE A 197 -40.42 -6.65 30.35
N PHE A 198 -39.60 -5.83 29.68
CA PHE A 198 -39.36 -4.45 30.12
C PHE A 198 -40.63 -3.60 30.11
N TYR A 199 -41.42 -3.66 29.03
CA TYR A 199 -42.64 -2.86 28.92
C TYR A 199 -43.80 -3.36 29.80
N SER A 200 -43.90 -4.68 30.03
CA SER A 200 -44.95 -5.27 30.87
C SER A 200 -44.65 -5.16 32.36
N TYR A 201 -43.40 -4.86 32.76
CA TYR A 201 -43.00 -4.85 34.17
C TYR A 201 -43.81 -3.92 35.07
N PRO A 202 -44.12 -2.66 34.68
CA PRO A 202 -44.91 -1.77 35.53
C PRO A 202 -46.33 -2.32 35.78
N GLU A 203 -46.91 -2.98 34.77
CA GLU A 203 -48.22 -3.61 34.89
C GLU A 203 -48.15 -4.84 35.80
N MET A 204 -47.10 -5.64 35.68
CA MET A 204 -46.87 -6.82 36.54
C MET A 204 -46.70 -6.45 38.01
N LEU A 205 -46.04 -5.32 38.29
CA LEU A 205 -45.94 -4.76 39.64
C LEU A 205 -47.31 -4.34 40.17
N ALA A 206 -48.15 -3.72 39.32
CA ALA A 206 -49.50 -3.32 39.71
C ALA A 206 -50.43 -4.51 39.97
N SER A 207 -50.28 -5.60 39.22
CA SER A 207 -51.05 -6.85 39.40
C SER A 207 -50.48 -7.82 40.43
N ASN A 208 -49.33 -7.50 41.04
CA ASN A 208 -48.60 -8.37 41.96
C ASN A 208 -48.31 -9.77 41.37
N THR A 209 -48.06 -9.82 40.05
CA THR A 209 -47.72 -11.06 39.34
C THR A 209 -46.22 -11.26 39.34
N SER A 210 -45.78 -12.48 39.63
CA SER A 210 -44.36 -12.84 39.67
C SER A 210 -43.73 -12.80 38.27
N LEU A 211 -42.51 -12.28 38.14
CA LEU A 211 -41.73 -12.36 36.89
C LEU A 211 -41.42 -13.81 36.49
N LEU A 212 -41.24 -14.73 37.45
CA LEU A 212 -41.10 -16.17 37.17
C LEU A 212 -42.33 -16.82 36.54
N GLU A 213 -43.51 -16.22 36.68
CA GLU A 213 -44.76 -16.73 36.07
C GLU A 213 -44.95 -16.19 34.64
N ASN A 214 -44.14 -15.20 34.23
CA ASN A 214 -44.25 -14.60 32.91
C ASN A 214 -43.68 -15.55 31.83
N GLU A 215 -44.50 -15.88 30.83
CA GLU A 215 -44.14 -16.76 29.72
C GLU A 215 -42.90 -16.28 28.95
N HIS A 216 -42.79 -14.96 28.71
CA HIS A 216 -41.64 -14.38 28.01
C HIS A 216 -40.34 -14.51 28.82
N TYR A 217 -40.44 -14.42 30.14
CA TYR A 217 -39.29 -14.60 31.01
C TYR A 217 -38.82 -16.06 31.02
N LEU A 218 -39.75 -17.00 31.19
CA LEU A 218 -39.45 -18.44 31.13
C LEU A 218 -38.89 -18.87 29.78
N PHE A 219 -39.39 -18.26 28.69
CA PHE A 219 -38.83 -18.45 27.36
C PHE A 219 -37.36 -18.01 27.31
N LEU A 220 -37.05 -16.83 27.82
CA LEU A 220 -35.71 -16.25 27.74
C LEU A 220 -34.71 -17.03 28.62
N GLU A 221 -35.09 -17.37 29.85
CA GLU A 221 -34.24 -18.13 30.78
C GLU A 221 -33.83 -19.50 30.22
N ARG A 222 -34.80 -20.25 29.64
CA ARG A 222 -34.54 -21.62 29.16
C ARG A 222 -33.89 -21.66 27.78
N ASN A 223 -34.29 -20.79 26.85
CA ASN A 223 -33.87 -20.94 25.46
C ASN A 223 -32.57 -20.23 25.12
N VAL A 224 -32.20 -19.17 25.82
CA VAL A 224 -30.96 -18.44 25.45
C VAL A 224 -29.74 -19.33 25.67
N TYR A 225 -29.69 -20.02 26.82
CA TYR A 225 -28.58 -20.90 27.16
C TYR A 225 -28.62 -22.24 26.40
N ASP A 226 -29.76 -22.93 26.40
CA ASP A 226 -29.84 -24.29 25.82
C ASP A 226 -29.82 -24.28 24.29
N ASN A 227 -30.38 -23.23 23.67
CA ASN A 227 -30.61 -23.18 22.23
C ASN A 227 -29.78 -22.09 21.56
N VAL A 228 -29.98 -20.81 21.88
CA VAL A 228 -29.42 -19.71 21.08
C VAL A 228 -27.88 -19.70 21.09
N VAL A 229 -27.25 -19.73 22.26
CA VAL A 229 -25.78 -19.64 22.38
C VAL A 229 -25.06 -20.81 21.69
N PRO A 230 -25.42 -22.09 21.93
CA PRO A 230 -24.79 -23.23 21.26
C PRO A 230 -24.98 -23.22 19.74
N LEU A 231 -26.10 -22.70 19.25
CA LEU A 231 -26.41 -22.68 17.81
C LEU A 231 -25.73 -21.52 17.07
N MET A 232 -25.38 -20.45 17.79
CA MET A 232 -24.55 -19.38 17.24
C MET A 232 -23.09 -19.83 17.01
N GLN A 233 -22.57 -20.80 17.77
CA GLN A 233 -21.20 -21.30 17.59
C GLN A 233 -20.92 -21.89 16.19
N PRO A 234 -21.71 -22.83 15.66
CA PRO A 234 -21.52 -23.34 14.29
C PRO A 234 -21.56 -22.25 13.23
N MET A 235 -22.35 -21.19 13.46
CA MET A 235 -22.41 -20.07 12.54
C MET A 235 -21.13 -19.22 12.63
N LEU A 236 -20.61 -18.96 13.84
CA LEU A 236 -19.30 -18.34 14.05
C LEU A 236 -18.19 -19.13 13.34
N ASP A 237 -18.17 -20.45 13.55
CA ASP A 237 -17.19 -21.35 12.95
C ASP A 237 -17.28 -21.31 11.44
N TYR A 238 -18.48 -21.27 10.87
CA TYR A 238 -18.68 -21.12 9.44
C TYR A 238 -18.15 -19.78 8.91
N PHE A 239 -18.43 -18.66 9.59
CA PHE A 239 -17.89 -17.35 9.23
C PHE A 239 -16.36 -17.34 9.31
N PHE A 240 -15.80 -17.96 10.34
CA PHE A 240 -14.35 -18.07 10.54
C PHE A 240 -13.70 -18.92 9.45
N GLN A 241 -14.27 -20.10 9.16
CA GLN A 241 -13.81 -20.99 8.09
C GLN A 241 -13.94 -20.35 6.70
N SER A 242 -14.95 -19.51 6.48
CA SER A 242 -15.10 -18.74 5.24
C SER A 242 -14.06 -17.61 5.13
N ALA A 243 -13.59 -17.07 6.26
CA ALA A 243 -12.61 -15.98 6.31
C ALA A 243 -11.16 -16.46 6.08
N ILE A 244 -10.77 -17.60 6.63
CA ILE A 244 -9.40 -18.14 6.52
C ILE A 244 -8.90 -18.23 5.05
N PRO A 245 -9.61 -18.87 4.10
CA PRO A 245 -9.10 -19.02 2.75
C PRO A 245 -8.99 -17.68 2.03
N SER A 246 -9.90 -16.74 2.31
CA SER A 246 -9.84 -15.38 1.75
C SER A 246 -8.58 -14.63 2.22
N ILE A 247 -8.24 -14.73 3.51
CA ILE A 247 -7.01 -14.13 4.05
C ILE A 247 -5.76 -14.74 3.40
N HIS A 248 -5.74 -16.07 3.24
CA HIS A 248 -4.59 -16.74 2.65
C HIS A 248 -4.38 -16.36 1.18
N GLN A 249 -5.46 -16.31 0.39
CA GLN A 249 -5.40 -15.89 -1.02
C GLN A 249 -4.87 -14.47 -1.16
N ILE A 250 -5.32 -13.55 -0.31
CA ILE A 250 -4.87 -12.15 -0.37
C ILE A 250 -3.40 -12.04 0.06
N ASN A 251 -2.97 -12.79 1.06
CA ASN A 251 -1.55 -12.82 1.44
C ASN A 251 -0.66 -13.38 0.34
N ILE A 252 -1.07 -14.45 -0.35
CA ILE A 252 -0.34 -14.97 -1.52
C ILE A 252 -0.27 -13.90 -2.61
N LEU A 253 -1.38 -13.21 -2.87
CA LEU A 253 -1.46 -12.19 -3.90
C LEU A 253 -0.58 -10.97 -3.58
N HIS A 254 -0.51 -10.55 -2.31
CA HIS A 254 0.43 -9.53 -1.85
C HIS A 254 1.89 -9.96 -2.01
N ILE A 255 2.22 -11.19 -1.64
CA ILE A 255 3.58 -11.73 -1.85
C ILE A 255 3.91 -11.78 -3.34
N ALA A 256 2.97 -12.21 -4.19
CA ALA A 256 3.14 -12.24 -5.64
C ALA A 256 3.38 -10.84 -6.21
N PHE A 257 2.61 -9.83 -5.79
CA PHE A 257 2.84 -8.45 -6.21
C PHE A 257 4.19 -7.92 -5.74
N LEU A 258 4.59 -8.23 -4.51
CA LEU A 258 5.89 -7.81 -3.99
C LEU A 258 7.05 -8.42 -4.79
N ILE A 259 6.93 -9.68 -5.23
CA ILE A 259 7.93 -10.32 -6.10
C ILE A 259 7.91 -9.68 -7.50
N ILE A 260 6.74 -9.50 -8.10
CA ILE A 260 6.63 -8.96 -9.46
C ILE A 260 7.14 -7.51 -9.51
N GLU A 261 6.67 -6.66 -8.61
CA GLU A 261 7.02 -5.24 -8.58
C GLU A 261 8.44 -5.03 -8.03
N GLY A 262 8.74 -5.62 -6.88
CA GLY A 262 10.00 -5.40 -6.18
C GLY A 262 11.20 -6.07 -6.86
N LEU A 263 11.02 -7.27 -7.42
CA LEU A 263 12.11 -7.99 -8.07
C LEU A 263 12.07 -7.81 -9.60
N VAL A 264 10.98 -8.18 -10.25
CA VAL A 264 10.97 -8.30 -11.72
C VAL A 264 10.98 -6.92 -12.39
N VAL A 265 10.07 -6.02 -12.00
CA VAL A 265 9.97 -4.68 -12.59
C VAL A 265 11.23 -3.86 -12.29
N ALA A 266 11.72 -3.90 -11.05
CA ALA A 266 12.94 -3.19 -10.66
C ALA A 266 14.18 -3.70 -11.42
N LEU A 267 14.34 -5.03 -11.56
CA LEU A 267 15.49 -5.62 -12.26
C LEU A 267 15.44 -5.33 -13.76
N LEU A 268 14.26 -5.44 -14.39
CA LEU A 268 14.08 -5.08 -15.80
C LEU A 268 14.36 -3.59 -16.05
N ALA A 269 13.90 -2.71 -15.16
CA ALA A 269 14.19 -1.28 -15.23
C ALA A 269 15.68 -0.99 -15.09
N ALA A 270 16.36 -1.62 -14.12
CA ALA A 270 17.79 -1.45 -13.90
C ALA A 270 18.61 -1.95 -15.09
N LEU A 271 18.28 -3.13 -15.64
CA LEU A 271 18.92 -3.66 -16.85
C LEU A 271 18.72 -2.73 -18.05
N TYR A 272 17.49 -2.24 -18.26
CA TYR A 272 17.19 -1.34 -19.36
C TYR A 272 17.99 -0.04 -19.26
N VAL A 273 18.02 0.60 -18.08
CA VAL A 273 18.80 1.82 -17.84
C VAL A 273 20.30 1.55 -18.02
N SER A 274 20.81 0.41 -17.53
CA SER A 274 22.22 0.01 -17.70
C SER A 274 22.61 -0.12 -19.18
N VAL A 275 21.77 -0.78 -19.99
CA VAL A 275 21.98 -0.86 -21.46
C VAL A 275 21.96 0.54 -22.09
N LEU A 276 21.05 1.40 -21.65
CA LEU A 276 20.95 2.77 -22.14
C LEU A 276 22.21 3.59 -21.82
N VAL A 277 22.73 3.47 -20.59
CA VAL A 277 23.97 4.11 -20.15
C VAL A 277 25.16 3.60 -20.95
N ASN A 278 25.28 2.28 -21.15
CA ASN A 278 26.37 1.69 -21.93
C ASN A 278 26.36 2.19 -23.39
N ARG A 279 25.18 2.30 -24.01
CA ARG A 279 25.08 2.87 -25.37
C ARG A 279 25.51 4.33 -25.43
N VAL A 280 25.14 5.14 -24.43
CA VAL A 280 25.58 6.54 -24.34
C VAL A 280 27.09 6.62 -24.10
N ALA A 281 27.64 5.73 -23.26
CA ALA A 281 29.06 5.65 -22.96
C ALA A 281 29.87 5.26 -24.21
N GLU A 282 29.44 4.25 -24.98
CA GLU A 282 30.07 3.86 -26.24
C GLU A 282 30.05 4.98 -27.27
N GLN A 283 28.93 5.70 -27.40
CA GLN A 283 28.83 6.83 -28.32
C GLN A 283 29.78 7.96 -27.92
N ARG A 284 29.85 8.29 -26.62
CA ARG A 284 30.84 9.23 -26.11
C ARG A 284 32.26 8.73 -26.38
N PHE A 285 32.56 7.47 -26.06
CA PHE A 285 33.87 6.86 -26.28
C PHE A 285 34.28 6.87 -27.74
N ARG A 286 33.36 6.65 -28.68
CA ARG A 286 33.65 6.75 -30.13
C ARG A 286 34.04 8.17 -30.52
N VAL A 287 33.40 9.20 -29.96
CA VAL A 287 33.81 10.60 -30.14
C VAL A 287 35.21 10.82 -29.56
N TYR A 288 35.50 10.34 -28.35
CA TYR A 288 36.84 10.41 -27.75
C TYR A 288 37.91 9.66 -28.58
N LYS A 289 37.58 8.49 -29.14
CA LYS A 289 38.50 7.63 -29.88
C LYS A 289 39.03 8.29 -31.16
N VAL A 290 38.21 9.09 -31.83
CA VAL A 290 38.66 9.89 -32.99
C VAL A 290 39.75 10.89 -32.57
N PHE A 291 39.75 11.37 -31.33
CA PHE A 291 40.77 12.28 -30.83
C PHE A 291 42.05 11.58 -30.35
N THR A 292 41.96 10.36 -29.82
CA THR A 292 43.15 9.58 -29.45
C THR A 292 43.85 8.93 -30.64
N ASN A 293 43.12 8.64 -31.72
CA ASN A 293 43.68 8.01 -32.93
C ASN A 293 44.24 8.99 -33.98
N VAL A 294 44.24 10.31 -33.77
CA VAL A 294 45.08 11.19 -34.60
C VAL A 294 46.52 10.96 -34.14
N PRO A 295 47.37 10.25 -34.90
CA PRO A 295 48.71 9.97 -34.44
C PRO A 295 49.41 11.32 -34.31
N LEU A 296 49.96 11.57 -33.12
CA LEU A 296 50.79 12.75 -32.86
C LEU A 296 51.85 12.94 -33.96
N GLY A 297 52.30 11.85 -34.59
CA GLY A 297 53.18 11.81 -35.75
C GLY A 297 52.67 12.51 -37.02
N LEU A 298 51.38 12.42 -37.38
CA LEU A 298 50.86 13.15 -38.55
C LEU A 298 50.78 14.65 -38.30
N THR A 299 50.40 15.05 -37.09
CA THR A 299 50.46 16.47 -36.68
C THR A 299 51.89 16.98 -36.58
N ARG A 300 52.86 16.16 -36.15
CA ARG A 300 54.27 16.54 -36.10
C ARG A 300 54.83 16.67 -37.52
N MET A 301 54.54 15.71 -38.40
CA MET A 301 55.00 15.71 -39.79
C MET A 301 54.38 16.85 -40.62
N ILE A 302 53.09 17.15 -40.41
CA ILE A 302 52.43 18.31 -41.02
C ILE A 302 53.03 19.59 -40.45
N ALA A 303 53.19 19.72 -39.13
CA ALA A 303 53.80 20.90 -38.51
C ALA A 303 55.25 21.13 -38.98
N THR A 304 56.07 20.08 -39.14
CA THR A 304 57.41 20.19 -39.72
C THR A 304 57.35 20.66 -41.18
N ARG A 305 56.37 20.20 -41.97
CA ARG A 305 56.17 20.66 -43.35
C ARG A 305 55.68 22.10 -43.44
N THR A 306 54.78 22.55 -42.55
CA THR A 306 54.30 23.94 -42.56
C THR A 306 55.38 24.90 -42.08
N LEU A 307 56.21 24.52 -41.10
CA LEU A 307 57.35 25.32 -40.67
C LEU A 307 58.39 25.47 -41.79
N HIS A 308 58.64 24.38 -42.53
CA HIS A 308 59.52 24.39 -43.69
C HIS A 308 58.94 25.14 -44.92
N MET A 309 57.63 25.42 -44.96
CA MET A 309 57.02 26.25 -46.01
C MET A 309 56.95 27.73 -45.63
N LEU A 310 56.74 28.04 -44.34
CA LEU A 310 56.82 29.41 -43.82
C LEU A 310 58.26 29.95 -43.87
N ASP A 311 59.25 29.10 -43.63
CA ASP A 311 60.68 29.45 -43.70
C ASP A 311 61.20 29.60 -45.14
N ARG A 312 60.41 29.18 -46.14
CA ARG A 312 60.80 29.22 -47.57
C ARG A 312 60.04 30.28 -48.38
N GLY A 313 59.14 31.04 -47.72
CA GLY A 313 58.29 32.05 -48.34
C GLY A 313 58.60 33.50 -47.92
N SER A 314 59.64 33.73 -47.11
CA SER A 314 59.95 35.05 -46.56
C SER A 314 61.06 35.82 -47.28
N ASP A 315 61.50 35.37 -48.46
CA ASP A 315 62.49 36.09 -49.29
C ASP A 315 62.02 36.19 -50.75
N SER A 316 61.21 37.21 -51.08
CA SER A 316 61.21 37.87 -52.40
C SER A 316 60.27 39.11 -52.42
N SER A 317 60.90 40.29 -52.45
CA SER A 317 60.60 41.50 -53.27
C SER A 317 59.14 41.98 -53.42
N SER A 318 58.73 43.14 -52.90
CA SER A 318 59.00 44.54 -53.32
C SER A 318 58.08 45.08 -54.44
N GLU A 319 57.52 46.28 -54.15
CA GLU A 319 56.96 47.33 -55.03
C GLU A 319 55.57 47.20 -55.70
N GLY A 320 54.71 48.17 -55.38
CA GLY A 320 54.09 49.07 -56.39
C GLY A 320 52.59 48.94 -56.68
N GLY A 321 51.83 50.04 -56.50
CA GLY A 321 50.72 50.39 -57.40
C GLY A 321 49.31 50.54 -56.81
N ASP A 322 48.99 51.80 -56.51
CA ASP A 322 47.73 52.55 -56.48
C ASP A 322 46.37 51.98 -57.02
N ASP A 323 45.32 52.48 -56.35
CA ASP A 323 44.01 52.98 -56.81
C ASP A 323 42.74 52.12 -57.06
N GLU A 324 41.65 52.72 -56.50
CA GLU A 324 40.23 52.79 -56.89
C GLU A 324 39.16 51.70 -56.52
N VAL A 325 38.31 52.09 -55.55
CA VAL A 325 36.85 52.38 -55.61
C VAL A 325 35.82 51.27 -55.97
N GLY A 326 34.81 51.17 -55.08
CA GLY A 326 33.43 50.73 -55.34
C GLY A 326 33.03 49.45 -54.58
N GLY A 327 31.98 49.36 -53.77
CA GLY A 327 30.82 50.21 -53.49
C GLY A 327 29.62 49.30 -53.19
N GLY A 328 28.79 49.68 -52.20
CA GLY A 328 27.40 49.27 -51.91
C GLY A 328 27.04 47.76 -51.89
N GLY A 329 26.29 47.24 -50.91
CA GLY A 329 25.07 47.83 -50.35
C GLY A 329 23.86 47.08 -50.93
N GLY A 330 23.27 46.22 -50.11
CA GLY A 330 22.07 45.43 -50.38
C GLY A 330 21.81 44.50 -49.20
#